data_AF-A0A2H9MQG4-F1
#
_entry.id   AF-A0A2H9MQG4-F1
#
_cell.length_a   1.000
_cell.length_b   1.000
_cell.length_c   1.000
_cell.angle_alpha   90.00
_cell.angle_beta   90.00
_cell.angle_gamma   90.00
#
_symmetry.space_group_name_H-M   'P 1'
#
loop_
_entity.id
_entity.type
_entity.pdbx_description
1 polymer ?
#
loop_
_entity_poly.entity_id
_entity_poly.type
_entity_poly.pdbx_seq_one_letter_code
_entity_poly.pdbx_strand_id
1 'polypeptide(L)'
;MLDPKIIKENSQMVRDMLKARAVEFDLDALIDFDQKRREFIIKTDELRKNRNQRALEISQKKKSGDDASQAIAEMKSISEELSEL
;
A
#
# COMPACT_ATOMS: atom_id res chain seq x y z
N MET A 1 -2.96 7.47 23.52
CA MET A 1 -2.40 6.64 22.43
C MET A 1 -0.93 7.01 22.27
N LEU A 2 -0.04 6.03 22.08
CA LEU A 2 1.35 6.30 21.70
C LEU A 2 1.39 6.75 20.24
N ASP A 3 2.33 7.61 19.87
CA ASP A 3 2.58 7.97 18.47
C ASP A 3 3.20 6.76 17.74
N PRO A 4 2.61 6.29 16.62
CA PRO A 4 3.19 5.24 15.79
C PRO A 4 4.64 5.51 15.35
N LYS A 5 5.02 6.78 15.18
CA LYS A 5 6.40 7.15 14.86
C LYS A 5 7.36 6.76 15.96
N ILE A 6 6.98 6.98 17.22
CA ILE A 6 7.80 6.64 18.39
C ILE A 6 7.97 5.11 18.50
N ILE A 7 6.90 4.35 18.20
CA ILE A 7 6.95 2.88 18.20
C ILE A 7 7.97 2.36 17.17
N LYS A 8 8.02 2.98 15.99
CA LYS A 8 8.93 2.60 14.90
C LYS A 8 10.37 3.08 15.15
N GLU A 9 10.53 4.34 15.51
CA GLU A 9 11.86 4.99 15.60
C GLU A 9 12.59 4.63 16.89
N ASN A 10 11.83 4.40 17.97
CA ASN A 10 12.36 4.13 19.31
C ASN A 10 11.77 2.83 19.88
N SER A 11 11.67 1.77 19.08
CA SER A 11 11.07 0.49 19.47
C SER A 11 11.69 -0.11 20.74
N GLN A 12 13.01 0.05 20.93
CA GLN A 12 13.71 -0.42 22.13
C GLN A 12 13.23 0.29 23.40
N MET A 13 13.07 1.62 23.35
CA MET A 13 12.53 2.39 24.46
C MET A 13 11.12 1.92 24.83
N VAL A 14 10.30 1.59 23.83
CA VAL A 14 8.94 1.07 24.05
C VAL A 14 8.98 -0.33 24.67
N ARG A 15 9.90 -1.22 24.25
CA ARG A 15 10.10 -2.54 24.91
C ARG A 15 10.45 -2.38 26.38
N ASP A 16 11.36 -1.45 26.70
CA ASP A 16 11.79 -1.24 28.07
C ASP A 16 10.65 -0.67 28.93
N MET A 17 9.82 0.22 28.38
CA MET A 17 8.60 0.70 29.02
C MET A 17 7.57 -0.40 29.27
N LEU A 18 7.38 -1.33 28.32
CA LEU A 18 6.49 -2.48 28.47
C LEU A 18 6.98 -3.41 29.58
N LYS A 19 8.28 -3.73 29.60
CA LYS A 19 8.91 -4.53 30.66
C LYS A 19 8.80 -3.88 32.03
N ALA A 20 9.06 -2.57 32.13
CA ALA A 20 8.97 -1.83 33.39
C ALA A 20 7.55 -1.84 34.00
N ARG A 21 6.52 -2.02 33.14
CA ARG A 21 5.12 -2.12 33.54
C ARG A 21 4.63 -3.57 33.69
N ALA A 22 5.51 -4.55 33.51
CA ALA A 22 5.19 -5.98 33.50
C ALA A 22 4.05 -6.33 32.53
N VAL A 23 4.02 -5.66 31.36
CA VAL A 23 3.03 -5.91 30.30
C VAL A 23 3.66 -6.79 29.24
N GLU A 24 3.06 -7.96 29.00
CA GLU A 24 3.34 -8.74 27.80
C GLU A 24 2.56 -8.17 26.62
N PHE A 25 3.29 -7.68 25.63
CA PHE A 25 2.75 -7.20 24.37
C PHE A 25 3.71 -7.54 23.24
N ASP A 26 3.18 -8.10 22.16
CA ASP A 26 3.95 -8.47 20.98
C ASP A 26 4.22 -7.22 20.12
N LEU A 27 5.26 -6.50 20.50
CA LEU A 27 5.69 -5.30 19.78
C LEU A 27 6.25 -5.64 18.39
N ASP A 28 6.86 -6.81 18.22
CA ASP A 28 7.39 -7.25 16.93
C ASP A 28 6.25 -7.45 15.92
N ALA A 29 5.20 -8.16 16.31
CA ALA A 29 4.02 -8.33 15.46
C ALA A 29 3.39 -6.98 15.07
N LEU A 30 3.32 -6.02 16.00
CA LEU A 30 2.81 -4.68 15.69
C LEU A 30 3.66 -3.97 14.63
N ILE A 31 4.99 -4.02 14.76
CA ILE A 31 5.93 -3.42 13.81
C ILE A 31 5.80 -4.09 12.42
N ASP A 32 5.67 -5.42 12.40
CA ASP A 32 5.49 -6.19 11.16
C ASP A 32 4.17 -5.85 10.45
N PHE A 33 3.08 -5.71 11.20
CA PHE A 33 1.80 -5.30 10.62
C PHE A 33 1.84 -3.87 10.07
N ASP A 34 2.51 -2.95 10.76
CA ASP A 34 2.69 -1.58 10.27
C ASP A 34 3.56 -1.54 9.00
N GLN A 35 4.58 -2.40 8.90
CA GLN A 35 5.37 -2.57 7.68
C GLN A 35 4.52 -3.07 6.51
N LYS A 36 3.76 -4.16 6.69
CA LYS A 36 2.84 -4.69 5.67
C LYS A 36 1.81 -3.65 5.23
N ARG A 37 1.26 -2.91 6.19
CA ARG A 37 0.32 -1.81 5.89
C ARG A 37 0.95 -0.75 4.99
N ARG A 38 2.20 -0.35 5.25
CA ARG A 38 2.89 0.61 4.37
C ARG A 38 3.13 0.07 2.97
N GLU A 39 3.52 -1.19 2.86
CA GLU A 39 3.71 -1.86 1.57
C GLU A 39 2.41 -1.89 0.77
N PHE A 40 1.28 -2.21 1.40
CA PHE A 40 -0.03 -2.16 0.75
C PHE A 40 -0.45 -0.76 0.32
N ILE A 41 -0.16 0.27 1.12
CA ILE A 41 -0.43 1.67 0.74
C ILE A 41 0.37 2.03 -0.52
N ILE A 42 1.67 1.73 -0.54
CA ILE A 42 2.54 2.01 -1.69
C ILE A 42 2.04 1.26 -2.93
N LYS A 43 1.77 -0.05 -2.81
CA LYS A 43 1.28 -0.87 -3.92
C LYS A 43 -0.06 -0.35 -4.45
N THR A 44 -0.97 0.03 -3.56
CA THR A 44 -2.27 0.60 -3.93
C THR A 44 -2.12 1.91 -4.70
N ASP A 45 -1.23 2.80 -4.24
CA ASP A 45 -1.00 4.09 -4.91
C ASP A 45 -0.34 3.92 -6.28
N GLU A 46 0.61 2.98 -6.41
CA GLU A 46 1.21 2.61 -7.70
C GLU A 46 0.17 2.06 -8.68
N LEU A 47 -0.69 1.14 -8.22
CA LEU A 47 -1.75 0.58 -9.06
C LEU A 47 -2.77 1.64 -9.48
N ARG A 48 -3.15 2.56 -8.59
CA ARG A 48 -4.03 3.70 -8.93
C ARG A 48 -3.39 4.60 -9.98
N LYS A 49 -2.09 4.88 -9.85
CA LYS A 49 -1.34 5.67 -10.83
C LYS A 49 -1.33 4.97 -12.19
N ASN A 50 -1.04 3.67 -12.22
CA ASN A 50 -1.01 2.87 -13.45
C ASN A 50 -2.39 2.81 -14.12
N ARG A 51 -3.47 2.61 -13.34
CA ARG A 51 -4.85 2.62 -13.84
C ARG A 51 -5.19 3.95 -14.52
N ASN A 52 -4.84 5.07 -13.88
CA ASN A 52 -5.12 6.40 -14.42
C ASN A 52 -4.31 6.67 -15.71
N GLN A 53 -3.06 6.21 -15.77
CA GLN A 53 -2.21 6.29 -16.96
C GLN A 53 -2.82 5.49 -18.12
N ARG A 54 -3.28 4.25 -17.88
CA ARG A 54 -3.96 3.44 -18.90
C ARG A 54 -5.27 4.06 -19.37
N ALA A 55 -6.06 4.67 -18.47
CA ALA A 55 -7.28 5.37 -18.85
C ALA A 55 -7.01 6.55 -19.81
N LEU A 56 -5.89 7.28 -19.60
CA LEU A 56 -5.47 8.35 -20.49
C LEU A 56 -5.04 7.81 -21.86
N GLU A 57 -4.23 6.74 -21.88
CA GLU A 57 -3.79 6.08 -23.11
C GLU A 57 -4.96 5.54 -23.93
N ILE A 58 -5.96 4.93 -23.29
CA ILE A 58 -7.20 4.48 -23.95
C ILE A 58 -7.91 5.66 -24.60
N SER A 59 -8.00 6.79 -23.89
CA SER A 59 -8.67 8.00 -24.39
C SER A 59 -7.92 8.60 -25.58
N GLN A 60 -6.59 8.56 -25.58
CA GLN A 60 -5.75 9.03 -26.68
C GLN A 60 -5.88 8.12 -27.91
N LYS A 61 -5.74 6.80 -27.73
CA LYS A 61 -5.87 5.81 -28.81
C LYS A 61 -7.26 5.83 -29.46
N LYS A 62 -8.32 5.95 -28.66
CA LYS A 62 -9.69 6.13 -29.17
C LYS A 62 -9.86 7.40 -30.01
N LYS A 63 -9.12 8.47 -29.70
CA LYS A 63 -9.14 9.72 -30.48
C LYS A 63 -8.33 9.61 -31.77
N SER A 64 -7.20 8.90 -31.77
CA SER A 64 -6.38 8.68 -32.97
C SER A 64 -6.94 7.59 -33.90
N GLY A 65 -7.93 6.80 -33.42
CA GLY A 65 -8.48 5.67 -34.16
C GLY A 65 -7.64 4.39 -34.06
N ASP A 66 -6.66 4.38 -33.14
CA ASP A 66 -5.76 3.25 -32.90
C ASP A 66 -6.38 2.21 -31.95
N ASP A 67 -5.89 0.98 -32.02
CA ASP A 67 -6.33 -0.10 -31.14
C ASP A 67 -5.92 0.12 -29.67
N ALA A 68 -6.92 0.21 -28.80
CA ALA A 68 -6.80 0.35 -27.36
C ALA A 68 -6.98 -0.96 -26.57
N SER A 69 -7.15 -2.10 -27.25
CA SER A 69 -7.49 -3.39 -26.61
C SER A 69 -6.50 -3.81 -25.54
N GLN A 70 -5.19 -3.63 -25.79
CA GLN A 70 -4.15 -3.94 -24.81
C GLN A 70 -4.27 -3.08 -23.54
N ALA A 71 -4.44 -1.76 -23.68
CA ALA A 71 -4.56 -0.86 -22.54
C ALA A 71 -5.84 -1.12 -21.73
N ILE A 72 -6.91 -1.56 -22.39
CA ILE A 72 -8.16 -1.99 -21.73
C ILE A 72 -7.94 -3.27 -20.92
N ALA A 73 -7.22 -4.26 -21.46
CA ALA A 73 -6.91 -5.50 -20.77
C ALA A 73 -6.06 -5.25 -19.51
N GLU A 74 -5.01 -4.43 -19.65
CA GLU A 74 -4.15 -4.05 -18.52
C GLU A 74 -4.93 -3.28 -17.44
N MET A 75 -5.83 -2.37 -17.83
CA MET A 75 -6.68 -1.64 -16.88
C MET A 75 -7.63 -2.57 -16.10
N LYS A 76 -8.16 -3.63 -16.73
CA LYS A 76 -8.97 -4.64 -16.03
C LYS A 76 -8.15 -5.41 -15.01
N SER A 77 -6.98 -5.91 -15.41
CA SER A 77 -6.08 -6.63 -14.50
C SER A 77 -5.67 -5.77 -13.30
N ILE A 78 -5.36 -4.49 -13.50
CA ILE A 78 -5.07 -3.56 -12.39
C ILE A 78 -6.28 -3.36 -11.47
N SER A 79 -7.50 -3.39 -12.02
CA SER A 79 -8.73 -3.23 -11.21
C SER A 79 -9.03 -4.48 -10.38
N GLU A 80 -8.72 -5.66 -10.91
CA GLU A 80 -8.79 -6.93 -10.17
C GLU A 80 -7.75 -6.95 -9.04
N GLU A 81 -6.49 -6.60 -9.35
CA GLU A 81 -5.41 -6.56 -8.35
C GLU A 81 -5.70 -5.54 -7.23
N LEU A 82 -6.31 -4.39 -7.55
CA LEU A 82 -6.79 -3.41 -6.57
C LEU A 82 -7.95 -3.91 -5.70
N SER A 83 -8.72 -4.89 -6.16
CA SER A 83 -9.83 -5.47 -5.40
C SER A 83 -9.37 -6.56 -4.42
N GLU A 84 -8.20 -7.17 -4.68
CA GLU A 84 -7.63 -8.24 -3.86
C GLU A 84 -6.71 -7.71 -2.74
N LEU A 85 -6.32 -6.44 -2.82
CA LEU A 85 -5.50 -5.70 -1.84
C LEU A 85 -6.34 -5.08 -0.72
#